data_AF-A0A1Y2LNG6-F1
#
_entry.id   AF-A0A1Y2LNG6-F1
#
_cell.length_a   1.000
_cell.length_b   1.000
_cell.length_c   1.000
_cell.angle_alpha   90.00
_cell.angle_beta   90.00
_cell.angle_gamma   90.00
#
_symmetry.space_group_name_H-M   'P 1'
#
loop_
_entity.id
_entity.type
_entity.pdbx_description
1 polymer ?
#
loop_
_entity_poly.entity_id
_entity_poly.type
_entity_poly.pdbx_seq_one_letter_code
_entity_poly.pdbx_strand_id
1 'polypeptide(L)'
;MTTNPKTPLNTTYPHPPQAQPGTTMPRTLLLFGAGPGIGDHVAACFASQGGIGHVVLLGRNEGRLTSEDAPFVQKAAPDVKVSIVRADLSDVDSVPGVLKEVDALTEGEDVEVVYYNAARIKPTGAALDVSVKEIEEDLRIQVLSLHLISQHYLPRLTTVSSKPALKPALLVTSSHLPWDPIPQLLSLSLVKAAQRTQILALNRAYAEQGVHCGLISVQGVVDPKNKVLSPQVIAERALEFWQKGVEGGAEVNLVEE
;
A
#
# COMPACT_ATOMS: atom_id res chain seq x y z
N MET A 1 -5.76 -42.27 -32.40
CA MET A 1 -5.75 -42.58 -30.95
C MET A 1 -4.52 -41.87 -30.40
N THR A 2 -4.59 -40.80 -29.62
CA THR A 2 -5.28 -40.63 -28.34
C THR A 2 -5.70 -39.16 -28.12
N THR A 3 -6.99 -38.91 -27.93
CA THR A 3 -7.55 -37.62 -27.52
C THR A 3 -7.59 -37.54 -26.00
N ASN A 4 -6.93 -36.56 -25.40
CA ASN A 4 -7.05 -36.26 -23.97
C ASN A 4 -8.36 -35.50 -23.71
N PRO A 5 -9.23 -35.95 -22.79
CA PRO A 5 -10.41 -35.18 -22.40
C PRO A 5 -10.02 -34.11 -21.37
N LYS A 6 -10.37 -32.84 -21.66
CA LYS A 6 -10.32 -31.74 -20.69
C LYS A 6 -11.45 -31.93 -19.67
N THR A 7 -11.11 -32.22 -18.43
CA THR A 7 -12.04 -32.13 -17.29
C THR A 7 -12.21 -30.66 -16.91
N PRO A 8 -13.44 -30.10 -16.84
CA PRO A 8 -13.64 -28.76 -16.30
C PRO A 8 -13.45 -28.77 -14.78
N LEU A 9 -12.60 -27.87 -14.27
CA LEU A 9 -12.48 -27.58 -12.85
C LEU A 9 -13.76 -26.90 -12.38
N ASN A 10 -14.59 -27.65 -11.65
CA ASN A 10 -15.77 -27.13 -10.97
C ASN A 10 -15.34 -26.58 -9.60
N THR A 11 -14.98 -25.30 -9.53
CA THR A 11 -14.74 -24.60 -8.26
C THR A 11 -16.02 -23.92 -7.82
N THR A 12 -16.87 -24.65 -7.10
CA THR A 12 -17.97 -24.04 -6.32
C THR A 12 -17.37 -23.33 -5.11
N TYR A 13 -17.30 -22.00 -5.17
CA TYR A 13 -17.04 -21.17 -4.00
C TYR A 13 -18.29 -21.17 -3.10
N PRO A 14 -18.16 -21.33 -1.77
CA PRO A 14 -19.28 -21.11 -0.87
C PRO A 14 -19.76 -19.65 -0.99
N HIS A 15 -21.08 -19.47 -1.07
CA HIS A 15 -21.70 -18.15 -1.02
C HIS A 15 -21.35 -17.47 0.32
N PRO A 16 -20.93 -16.20 0.32
CA PRO A 16 -20.71 -15.47 1.55
C PRO A 16 -22.03 -15.33 2.34
N PRO A 17 -21.97 -15.32 3.68
CA PRO A 17 -23.13 -15.09 4.52
C PRO A 17 -23.84 -13.79 4.14
N GLN A 18 -25.16 -13.82 4.05
CA GLN A 18 -25.96 -12.61 3.81
C GLN A 18 -25.84 -11.67 5.01
N ALA A 19 -25.35 -10.45 4.78
CA ALA A 19 -25.22 -9.43 5.82
C ALA A 19 -26.60 -9.03 6.39
N GLN A 20 -26.67 -8.86 7.72
CA GLN A 20 -27.87 -8.35 8.39
C GLN A 20 -28.10 -6.87 7.99
N PRO A 21 -29.36 -6.44 7.75
CA PRO A 21 -29.65 -5.05 7.41
C PRO A 21 -29.31 -4.12 8.58
N GLY A 22 -28.38 -3.18 8.39
CA GLY A 22 -28.15 -2.06 9.31
C GLY A 22 -26.74 -1.93 9.89
N THR A 23 -25.84 -2.90 9.68
CA THR A 23 -24.43 -2.77 10.09
C THR A 23 -23.58 -2.53 8.84
N THR A 24 -23.01 -1.34 8.71
CA THR A 24 -21.98 -1.07 7.69
C THR A 24 -20.75 -1.93 7.99
N MET A 25 -20.28 -2.72 7.03
CA MET A 25 -19.06 -3.51 7.22
C MET A 25 -17.88 -2.58 7.50
N PRO A 26 -16.93 -2.96 8.37
CA PRO A 26 -15.74 -2.16 8.62
C PRO A 26 -14.99 -1.89 7.31
N ARG A 27 -14.62 -0.63 7.08
CA ARG A 27 -13.75 -0.20 5.98
C ARG A 27 -12.30 -0.37 6.43
N THR A 28 -11.50 -1.08 5.63
CA THR A 28 -10.19 -1.57 6.06
C THR A 28 -9.05 -0.97 5.23
N LEU A 29 -8.01 -0.50 5.93
CA LEU A 29 -6.72 -0.09 5.38
C LEU A 29 -5.67 -1.16 5.64
N LEU A 30 -5.03 -1.65 4.57
CA LEU A 30 -3.84 -2.49 4.65
C LEU A 30 -2.60 -1.64 4.38
N LEU A 31 -1.75 -1.45 5.38
CA LEU A 31 -0.56 -0.62 5.27
C LEU A 31 0.73 -1.45 5.24
N PHE A 32 1.27 -1.66 4.04
CA PHE A 32 2.55 -2.34 3.83
C PHE A 32 3.72 -1.37 4.00
N GLY A 33 4.63 -1.68 4.92
CA GLY A 33 5.68 -0.76 5.34
C GLY A 33 5.19 0.23 6.39
N ALA A 34 4.37 -0.25 7.33
CA ALA A 34 4.09 0.45 8.57
C ALA A 34 5.41 0.66 9.35
N GLY A 35 5.57 1.85 9.92
CA GLY A 35 6.84 2.29 10.51
C GLY A 35 6.87 3.80 10.77
N PRO A 36 7.99 4.33 11.32
CA PRO A 36 8.05 5.71 11.77
C PRO A 36 7.96 6.67 10.60
N GLY A 37 7.27 7.79 10.80
CA GLY A 37 7.19 8.86 9.81
C GLY A 37 5.97 8.70 8.92
N ILE A 38 6.15 8.41 7.63
CA ILE A 38 4.98 8.42 6.71
C ILE A 38 3.96 7.32 7.11
N GLY A 39 4.42 6.12 7.46
CA GLY A 39 3.55 4.98 7.69
C GLY A 39 2.57 5.17 8.86
N ASP A 40 3.09 5.43 10.06
CA ASP A 40 2.27 5.64 11.26
C ASP A 40 1.33 6.85 11.15
N HIS A 41 1.77 7.94 10.50
CA HIS A 41 0.92 9.12 10.26
C HIS A 41 -0.18 8.85 9.22
N VAL A 42 0.12 8.10 8.14
CA VAL A 42 -0.91 7.67 7.18
C VAL A 42 -1.95 6.80 7.88
N ALA A 43 -1.53 5.79 8.65
CA ALA A 43 -2.45 4.94 9.39
C ALA A 43 -3.35 5.75 10.35
N ALA A 44 -2.76 6.65 11.14
CA ALA A 44 -3.48 7.49 12.08
C ALA A 44 -4.45 8.47 11.38
N CYS A 45 -4.02 9.09 10.28
CA CYS A 45 -4.84 10.03 9.52
C CYS A 45 -6.03 9.33 8.84
N PHE A 46 -5.81 8.18 8.22
CA PHE A 46 -6.88 7.40 7.59
C PHE A 46 -7.88 6.85 8.61
N ALA A 47 -7.41 6.40 9.77
CA ALA A 47 -8.28 5.96 10.87
C ALA A 47 -9.13 7.12 11.43
N SER A 48 -8.52 8.26 11.72
CA SER A 48 -9.20 9.38 12.40
C SER A 48 -10.08 10.24 11.48
N GLN A 49 -9.72 10.38 10.21
CA GLN A 49 -10.36 11.32 9.28
C GLN A 49 -10.90 10.64 8.00
N GLY A 50 -10.46 9.43 7.70
CA GLY A 50 -10.87 8.69 6.50
C GLY A 50 -12.10 7.81 6.66
N GLY A 51 -12.57 7.61 7.90
CA GLY A 51 -13.65 6.67 8.20
C GLY A 51 -13.24 5.21 8.03
N ILE A 52 -11.94 4.92 8.15
CA ILE A 52 -11.39 3.55 8.23
C ILE A 52 -11.64 3.02 9.64
N GLY A 53 -12.36 1.89 9.74
CA GLY A 53 -12.70 1.24 11.00
C GLY A 53 -11.70 0.16 11.43
N HIS A 54 -10.86 -0.31 10.50
CA HIS A 54 -9.81 -1.28 10.78
C HIS A 54 -8.54 -0.95 10.01
N VAL A 55 -7.41 -0.85 10.72
CA VAL A 55 -6.08 -0.71 10.13
C VAL A 55 -5.27 -1.98 10.38
N VAL A 56 -4.76 -2.59 9.32
CA VAL A 56 -3.79 -3.68 9.41
C VAL A 56 -2.40 -3.11 9.13
N LEU A 57 -1.54 -3.11 10.14
CA LEU A 57 -0.16 -2.65 10.06
C LEU A 57 0.75 -3.81 9.65
N LEU A 58 1.40 -3.69 8.49
CA LEU A 58 2.30 -4.71 7.97
C LEU A 58 3.74 -4.21 7.91
N GLY A 59 4.65 -4.93 8.55
CA GLY A 59 6.07 -4.59 8.57
C GLY A 59 6.95 -5.65 9.23
N ARG A 60 8.27 -5.47 9.13
CA ARG A 60 9.25 -6.47 9.59
C ARG A 60 9.42 -6.50 11.11
N ASN A 61 9.29 -5.34 11.77
CA ASN A 61 9.56 -5.19 13.19
C ASN A 61 8.24 -5.22 13.98
N GLU A 62 7.73 -6.42 14.23
CA GLU A 62 6.50 -6.66 14.99
C GLU A 62 6.53 -6.04 16.39
N GLY A 63 7.68 -6.07 17.06
CA GLY A 63 7.87 -5.44 18.37
C GLY A 63 7.55 -3.95 18.32
N ARG A 64 8.12 -3.22 17.35
CA ARG A 64 7.84 -1.80 17.13
C ARG A 64 6.38 -1.54 16.74
N LEU A 65 5.83 -2.34 15.82
CA LEU A 65 4.44 -2.21 15.41
C LEU A 65 3.50 -2.28 16.62
N THR A 66 3.81 -3.17 17.56
CA THR A 66 3.02 -3.39 18.79
C THR A 66 3.25 -2.31 19.83
N SER A 67 4.49 -1.90 20.08
CA SER A 67 4.82 -0.99 21.19
C SER A 67 4.71 0.49 20.83
N GLU A 68 4.76 0.85 19.54
CA GLU A 68 4.79 2.23 19.08
C GLU A 68 3.68 2.54 18.07
N ASP A 69 3.65 1.84 16.93
CA ASP A 69 2.80 2.24 15.79
C ASP A 69 1.31 2.01 16.06
N ALA A 70 0.91 0.86 16.59
CA ALA A 70 -0.48 0.59 16.95
C ALA A 70 -0.99 1.56 18.04
N PRO A 71 -0.27 1.81 19.15
CA PRO A 71 -0.65 2.85 20.11
C PRO A 71 -0.75 4.25 19.51
N PHE A 72 0.12 4.61 18.56
CA PHE A 72 0.06 5.89 17.86
C PHE A 72 -1.25 6.05 17.07
N VAL A 73 -1.64 5.02 16.31
CA VAL A 73 -2.89 4.99 15.56
C VAL A 73 -4.10 5.03 16.51
N GLN A 74 -4.08 4.23 17.58
CA GLN A 74 -5.17 4.16 18.56
C GLN A 74 -5.37 5.49 19.30
N LYS A 75 -4.29 6.24 19.55
CA LYS A 75 -4.37 7.56 20.16
C LYS A 75 -5.08 8.57 19.25
N ALA A 76 -4.89 8.47 17.93
CA ALA A 76 -5.55 9.34 16.96
C ALA A 76 -7.01 8.95 16.70
N ALA A 77 -7.33 7.65 16.80
CA ALA A 77 -8.68 7.11 16.60
C ALA A 77 -8.98 6.02 17.64
N PRO A 78 -9.54 6.37 18.81
CA PRO A 78 -9.73 5.43 19.91
C PRO A 78 -10.57 4.18 19.59
N ASP A 79 -11.54 4.30 18.67
CA ASP A 79 -12.46 3.23 18.31
C ASP A 79 -12.00 2.37 17.12
N VAL A 80 -10.85 2.70 16.50
CA VAL A 80 -10.36 1.93 15.34
C VAL A 80 -9.85 0.56 15.79
N LYS A 81 -10.13 -0.50 15.04
CA LYS A 81 -9.43 -1.78 15.23
C LYS A 81 -8.03 -1.64 14.64
N VAL A 82 -6.99 -2.05 15.37
CA VAL A 82 -5.62 -2.16 14.81
C VAL A 82 -5.15 -3.60 14.91
N SER A 83 -4.83 -4.20 13.78
CA SER A 83 -4.19 -5.52 13.71
C SER A 83 -2.76 -5.38 13.19
N ILE A 84 -1.91 -6.33 13.56
CA ILE A 84 -0.51 -6.36 13.14
C ILE A 84 -0.27 -7.69 12.42
N VAL A 85 0.40 -7.61 11.28
CA VAL A 85 0.89 -8.79 10.55
C VAL A 85 2.36 -8.58 10.24
N ARG A 86 3.20 -9.53 10.68
CA ARG A 86 4.63 -9.48 10.33
C ARG A 86 4.78 -9.74 8.83
N ALA A 87 5.45 -8.84 8.13
CA ALA A 87 5.72 -8.96 6.70
C ALA A 87 7.15 -8.55 6.37
N ASP A 88 7.94 -9.47 5.81
CA ASP A 88 9.23 -9.15 5.20
C ASP A 88 9.11 -9.16 3.68
N LEU A 89 8.94 -7.97 3.12
CA LEU A 89 8.73 -7.77 1.69
C LEU A 89 10.01 -7.98 0.86
N SER A 90 11.16 -8.22 1.50
CA SER A 90 12.36 -8.71 0.81
C SER A 90 12.31 -10.23 0.59
N ASP A 91 11.53 -10.95 1.39
CA ASP A 91 11.22 -12.37 1.18
C ASP A 91 9.94 -12.53 0.36
N VAL A 92 10.05 -12.26 -0.94
CA VAL A 92 8.95 -12.31 -1.93
C VAL A 92 8.19 -13.64 -1.88
N ASP A 93 8.88 -14.75 -1.59
CA ASP A 93 8.30 -16.08 -1.57
C ASP A 93 7.36 -16.29 -0.36
N SER A 94 7.55 -15.51 0.71
CA SER A 94 6.66 -15.48 1.88
C SER A 94 5.37 -14.66 1.68
N VAL A 95 5.36 -13.73 0.73
CA VAL A 95 4.27 -12.76 0.53
C VAL A 95 2.90 -13.44 0.35
N PRO A 96 2.75 -14.52 -0.44
CA PRO A 96 1.46 -15.22 -0.55
C PRO A 96 0.94 -15.77 0.79
N GLY A 97 1.83 -16.15 1.70
CA GLY A 97 1.45 -16.58 3.06
C GLY A 97 0.92 -15.42 3.90
N VAL A 98 1.64 -14.29 3.89
CA VAL A 98 1.21 -13.04 4.54
C VAL A 98 -0.16 -12.59 4.04
N LEU A 99 -0.39 -12.65 2.72
CA LEU A 99 -1.66 -12.26 2.12
C LEU A 99 -2.84 -13.13 2.59
N LYS A 100 -2.63 -14.44 2.74
CA LYS A 100 -3.67 -15.35 3.28
C LYS A 100 -4.00 -15.04 4.74
N GLU A 101 -3.00 -14.69 5.54
CA GLU A 101 -3.22 -14.28 6.94
C GLU A 101 -4.05 -12.99 7.01
N VAL A 102 -3.74 -12.00 6.17
CA VAL A 102 -4.51 -10.75 6.09
C VAL A 102 -5.95 -11.00 5.61
N ASP A 103 -6.15 -11.90 4.65
CA ASP A 103 -7.48 -12.27 4.18
C ASP A 103 -8.35 -12.85 5.30
N ALA A 104 -7.77 -13.74 6.12
CA ALA A 104 -8.46 -14.30 7.27
C ALA A 104 -8.79 -13.24 8.32
N LEU A 105 -7.89 -12.29 8.56
CA LEU A 105 -8.09 -11.18 9.51
C LEU A 105 -9.15 -10.17 9.09
N THR A 106 -9.43 -10.09 7.79
CA THR A 106 -10.32 -9.11 7.16
C THR A 106 -11.54 -9.77 6.50
N GLU A 107 -11.84 -11.02 6.89
CA GLU A 107 -13.01 -11.74 6.38
C GLU A 107 -14.30 -10.99 6.75
N GLY A 108 -15.16 -10.75 5.74
CA GLY A 108 -16.41 -10.00 5.91
C GLY A 108 -16.23 -8.49 6.05
N GLU A 109 -15.02 -7.96 5.84
CA GLU A 109 -14.76 -6.51 5.84
C GLU A 109 -14.62 -5.97 4.40
N ASP A 110 -14.77 -4.64 4.26
CA ASP A 110 -14.49 -3.93 3.01
C ASP A 110 -13.05 -3.44 3.00
N VAL A 111 -12.13 -4.27 2.48
CA VAL A 111 -10.76 -3.86 2.18
C VAL A 111 -10.79 -2.80 1.08
N GLU A 112 -10.69 -1.55 1.49
CA GLU A 112 -10.89 -0.41 0.61
C GLU A 112 -9.56 0.23 0.21
N VAL A 113 -8.58 0.27 1.11
CA VAL A 113 -7.30 0.91 0.81
C VAL A 113 -6.17 -0.09 1.02
N VAL A 114 -5.40 -0.32 -0.04
CA VAL A 114 -4.09 -0.95 0.04
C VAL A 114 -3.06 0.14 -0.12
N TYR A 115 -2.27 0.38 0.92
CA TYR A 115 -1.26 1.42 0.94
C TYR A 115 0.14 0.80 1.02
N TYR A 116 0.96 1.04 0.00
CA TYR A 116 2.32 0.53 -0.09
C TYR A 116 3.35 1.64 0.19
N ASN A 117 3.84 1.68 1.41
CA ASN A 117 4.85 2.63 1.87
C ASN A 117 6.27 2.03 1.88
N ALA A 118 6.39 0.70 1.89
CA ALA A 118 7.66 0.01 2.12
C ALA A 118 8.75 0.40 1.12
N ALA A 119 9.87 0.88 1.64
CA ALA A 119 11.08 1.20 0.89
C ALA A 119 12.32 1.04 1.78
N ARG A 120 13.49 0.92 1.15
CA ARG A 120 14.79 1.07 1.80
C ARG A 120 15.47 2.31 1.24
N ILE A 121 16.04 3.12 2.13
CA ILE A 121 16.85 4.28 1.77
C ILE A 121 18.26 3.99 2.27
N LYS A 122 19.18 3.72 1.35
CA LYS A 122 20.56 3.38 1.67
C LYS A 122 21.51 4.11 0.72
N PRO A 123 22.08 5.25 1.13
CA PRO A 123 23.07 5.95 0.34
C PRO A 123 24.39 5.18 0.21
N THR A 124 25.02 5.26 -0.95
CA THR A 124 26.40 4.80 -1.20
C THR A 124 27.38 5.98 -1.27
N GLY A 125 28.68 5.71 -1.29
CA GLY A 125 29.71 6.74 -1.46
C GLY A 125 29.70 7.30 -2.89
N ALA A 126 30.08 6.47 -3.85
CA ALA A 126 29.93 6.71 -5.27
C ALA A 126 28.75 5.90 -5.84
N ALA A 127 28.24 6.34 -7.00
CA ALA A 127 27.07 5.72 -7.63
C ALA A 127 27.27 4.23 -7.96
N LEU A 128 28.47 3.85 -8.40
CA LEU A 128 28.81 2.47 -8.76
C LEU A 128 29.28 1.61 -7.58
N ASP A 129 29.30 2.15 -6.35
CA ASP A 129 29.58 1.37 -5.14
C ASP A 129 28.37 0.50 -4.73
N VAL A 130 27.19 0.76 -5.33
CA VAL A 130 25.99 -0.03 -5.08
C VAL A 130 26.19 -1.46 -5.57
N SER A 131 25.93 -2.42 -4.68
CA SER A 131 26.05 -3.84 -5.05
C SER A 131 24.83 -4.32 -5.82
N VAL A 132 25.01 -5.30 -6.71
CA VAL A 132 23.89 -5.97 -7.39
C VAL A 132 22.91 -6.57 -6.38
N LYS A 133 23.40 -7.14 -5.27
CA LYS A 133 22.58 -7.67 -4.18
C LYS A 133 21.65 -6.63 -3.57
N GLU A 134 22.11 -5.39 -3.44
CA GLU A 134 21.28 -4.29 -2.94
C GLU A 134 20.17 -3.92 -3.92
N ILE A 135 20.50 -3.85 -5.22
CA ILE A 135 19.52 -3.64 -6.29
C ILE A 135 18.48 -4.76 -6.29
N GLU A 136 18.91 -6.02 -6.17
CA GLU A 136 18.00 -7.18 -6.08
C GLU A 136 17.08 -7.10 -4.87
N GLU A 137 17.60 -6.78 -3.69
CA GLU A 137 16.81 -6.65 -2.45
C GLU A 137 15.77 -5.52 -2.58
N ASP A 138 16.16 -4.37 -3.14
CA ASP A 138 15.25 -3.24 -3.33
C ASP A 138 14.21 -3.53 -4.41
N LEU A 139 14.56 -4.27 -5.47
CA LEU A 139 13.61 -4.74 -6.49
C LEU A 139 12.59 -5.70 -5.89
N ARG A 140 13.04 -6.64 -5.04
CA ARG A 140 12.17 -7.58 -4.32
C ARG A 140 11.14 -6.81 -3.47
N ILE A 141 11.60 -5.82 -2.70
CA ILE A 141 10.72 -4.99 -1.88
C ILE A 141 9.82 -4.12 -2.76
N GLN A 142 10.33 -3.18 -3.53
CA GLN A 142 9.49 -2.10 -4.08
C GLN A 142 8.72 -2.49 -5.35
N VAL A 143 9.13 -3.56 -6.05
CA VAL A 143 8.54 -3.96 -7.33
C VAL A 143 7.86 -5.32 -7.23
N LEU A 144 8.59 -6.37 -6.85
CA LEU A 144 8.05 -7.74 -6.90
C LEU A 144 6.97 -7.99 -5.83
N SER A 145 7.24 -7.61 -4.58
CA SER A 145 6.24 -7.73 -3.50
C SER A 145 5.00 -6.86 -3.78
N LEU A 146 5.20 -5.62 -4.26
CA LEU A 146 4.10 -4.77 -4.70
C LEU A 146 3.29 -5.42 -5.84
N HIS A 147 3.96 -6.10 -6.78
CA HIS A 147 3.27 -6.82 -7.85
C HIS A 147 2.38 -7.95 -7.32
N LEU A 148 2.89 -8.79 -6.42
CA LEU A 148 2.10 -9.87 -5.82
C LEU A 148 0.90 -9.33 -5.03
N ILE A 149 1.10 -8.27 -4.25
CA ILE A 149 0.03 -7.58 -3.51
C ILE A 149 -1.01 -7.01 -4.49
N SER A 150 -0.57 -6.40 -5.60
CA SER A 150 -1.45 -5.86 -6.62
C SER A 150 -2.29 -6.96 -7.29
N GLN A 151 -1.66 -8.08 -7.65
CA GLN A 151 -2.35 -9.24 -8.23
C GLN A 151 -3.44 -9.78 -7.30
N HIS A 152 -3.16 -9.80 -6.00
CA HIS A 152 -4.08 -10.32 -4.98
C HIS A 152 -5.25 -9.37 -4.71
N TYR A 153 -4.99 -8.08 -4.55
CA TYR A 153 -6.01 -7.13 -4.09
C TYR A 153 -6.73 -6.35 -5.19
N LEU A 154 -6.16 -6.12 -6.37
CA LEU A 154 -6.86 -5.35 -7.41
C LEU A 154 -8.20 -5.98 -7.84
N PRO A 155 -8.31 -7.32 -8.04
CA PRO A 155 -9.62 -7.93 -8.33
C PRO A 155 -10.66 -7.70 -7.23
N ARG A 156 -10.22 -7.67 -5.97
CA ARG A 156 -11.10 -7.42 -4.80
C ARG A 156 -11.50 -5.95 -4.74
N LEU A 157 -10.57 -5.04 -4.99
CA LEU A 157 -10.84 -3.60 -5.06
C LEU A 157 -11.84 -3.26 -6.18
N THR A 158 -11.79 -3.95 -7.32
CA THR A 158 -12.82 -3.84 -8.38
C THR A 158 -14.19 -4.33 -7.90
N THR A 159 -14.25 -5.34 -7.03
CA THR A 159 -15.53 -5.77 -6.44
C THR A 159 -16.06 -4.72 -5.44
N VAL A 160 -15.18 -4.09 -4.68
CA VAL A 160 -15.52 -3.01 -3.74
C VAL A 160 -16.01 -1.75 -4.47
N SER A 161 -15.52 -1.48 -5.69
CA SER A 161 -15.90 -0.27 -6.45
C SER A 161 -17.36 -0.24 -6.88
N SER A 162 -18.06 -1.38 -6.85
CA SER A 162 -19.50 -1.43 -7.11
C SER A 162 -20.34 -0.81 -6.00
N LYS A 163 -19.75 -0.48 -4.84
CA LYS A 163 -20.40 0.16 -3.70
C LYS A 163 -20.19 1.68 -3.78
N PRO A 164 -21.23 2.49 -4.10
CA PRO A 164 -21.05 3.92 -4.41
C PRO A 164 -20.46 4.78 -3.29
N ALA A 165 -20.53 4.32 -2.03
CA ALA A 165 -19.98 5.03 -0.88
C ALA A 165 -18.47 4.81 -0.68
N LEU A 166 -17.87 3.84 -1.38
CA LEU A 166 -16.48 3.42 -1.19
C LEU A 166 -15.59 3.92 -2.33
N LYS A 167 -14.32 4.14 -2.01
CA LYS A 167 -13.26 4.66 -2.89
C LYS A 167 -12.09 3.69 -2.88
N PRO A 168 -12.20 2.51 -3.52
CA PRO A 168 -11.16 1.50 -3.46
C PRO A 168 -9.88 1.99 -4.12
N ALA A 169 -8.74 1.80 -3.45
CA ALA A 169 -7.48 2.35 -3.90
C ALA A 169 -6.27 1.46 -3.61
N LEU A 170 -5.32 1.48 -4.55
CA LEU A 170 -3.93 1.03 -4.36
C LEU A 170 -3.04 2.28 -4.41
N LEU A 171 -2.56 2.70 -3.25
CA LEU A 171 -1.77 3.92 -3.11
C LEU A 171 -0.32 3.59 -2.75
N VAL A 172 0.63 4.30 -3.34
CA VAL A 172 2.05 4.00 -3.18
C VAL A 172 2.86 5.26 -2.87
N THR A 173 3.64 5.22 -1.79
CA THR A 173 4.61 6.28 -1.49
C THR A 173 5.75 6.24 -2.53
N SER A 174 5.96 7.36 -3.21
CA SER A 174 6.95 7.56 -4.28
C SER A 174 7.86 8.75 -3.97
N SER A 175 8.72 9.13 -4.92
CA SER A 175 9.63 10.27 -4.82
C SER A 175 9.91 10.91 -6.18
N HIS A 176 10.76 11.95 -6.19
CA HIS A 176 11.28 12.60 -7.39
C HIS A 176 12.32 11.77 -8.15
N LEU A 177 12.85 10.70 -7.53
CA LEU A 177 13.97 9.91 -8.05
C LEU A 177 13.77 9.25 -9.43
N PRO A 178 12.54 8.96 -9.92
CA PRO A 178 12.34 8.55 -11.31
C PRO A 178 12.78 9.60 -12.34
N TRP A 179 12.85 10.87 -11.95
CA TRP A 179 13.07 12.03 -12.82
C TRP A 179 14.41 12.70 -12.53
N ASP A 180 14.74 12.79 -11.25
CA ASP A 180 15.90 13.47 -10.72
C ASP A 180 16.64 12.51 -9.79
N PRO A 181 17.38 11.54 -10.37
CA PRO A 181 18.06 10.51 -9.60
C PRO A 181 19.26 11.08 -8.85
N ILE A 182 19.38 10.73 -7.57
CA ILE A 182 20.55 11.08 -6.75
C ILE A 182 21.62 9.99 -6.94
N PRO A 183 22.86 10.32 -7.34
CA PRO A 183 23.90 9.32 -7.63
C PRO A 183 24.14 8.32 -6.50
N GLN A 184 24.13 8.77 -5.25
CA GLN A 184 24.31 7.94 -4.05
C GLN A 184 23.11 7.03 -3.75
N LEU A 185 21.96 7.24 -4.39
CA LEU A 185 20.74 6.46 -4.20
C LEU A 185 20.38 5.68 -5.47
N LEU A 186 21.37 5.28 -6.27
CA LEU A 186 21.16 4.64 -7.56
C LEU A 186 20.19 3.44 -7.50
N SER A 187 20.34 2.51 -6.55
CA SER A 187 19.40 1.39 -6.38
C SER A 187 17.97 1.87 -6.14
N LEU A 188 17.79 2.80 -5.19
CA LEU A 188 16.48 3.36 -4.87
C LEU A 188 15.84 4.09 -6.08
N SER A 189 16.63 4.84 -6.86
CA SER A 189 16.16 5.51 -8.07
C SER A 189 15.66 4.51 -9.12
N LEU A 190 16.39 3.42 -9.36
CA LEU A 190 15.99 2.37 -10.31
C LEU A 190 14.63 1.78 -9.93
N VAL A 191 14.45 1.43 -8.65
CA VAL A 191 13.21 0.78 -8.20
C VAL A 191 12.06 1.76 -8.06
N LYS A 192 12.30 3.04 -7.75
CA LYS A 192 11.26 4.08 -7.80
C LYS A 192 10.78 4.33 -9.23
N ALA A 193 11.68 4.32 -10.22
CA ALA A 193 11.29 4.42 -11.62
C ALA A 193 10.43 3.22 -12.06
N ALA A 194 10.83 2.00 -11.70
CA ALA A 194 10.06 0.78 -11.98
C ALA A 194 8.69 0.79 -11.28
N GLN A 195 8.65 1.11 -9.99
CA GLN A 195 7.43 1.22 -9.19
C GLN A 195 6.47 2.26 -9.77
N ARG A 196 6.98 3.43 -10.17
CA ARG A 196 6.18 4.46 -10.83
C ARG A 196 5.54 3.95 -12.13
N THR A 197 6.33 3.33 -13.00
CA THR A 197 5.80 2.75 -14.26
C THR A 197 4.73 1.70 -13.96
N GLN A 198 4.95 0.84 -12.96
CA GLN A 198 3.98 -0.16 -12.55
C GLN A 198 2.64 0.46 -12.13
N ILE A 199 2.64 1.47 -11.25
CA ILE A 199 1.39 2.07 -10.77
C ILE A 199 0.67 2.86 -11.86
N LEU A 200 1.38 3.55 -12.75
CA LEU A 200 0.74 4.22 -13.89
C LEU A 200 0.08 3.22 -14.85
N ALA A 201 0.72 2.07 -15.10
CA ALA A 201 0.14 1.02 -15.93
C ALA A 201 -1.13 0.44 -15.28
N LEU A 202 -1.10 0.19 -13.96
CA LEU A 202 -2.26 -0.28 -13.21
C LEU A 202 -3.37 0.78 -13.17
N ASN A 203 -3.05 2.05 -12.99
CA ASN A 203 -4.04 3.13 -13.07
C ASN A 203 -4.78 3.10 -14.42
N ARG A 204 -4.06 3.03 -15.53
CA ARG A 204 -4.66 2.94 -16.87
C ARG A 204 -5.53 1.69 -17.05
N ALA A 205 -5.19 0.58 -16.40
CA ALA A 205 -5.92 -0.68 -16.53
C ALA A 205 -7.18 -0.75 -15.65
N TYR A 206 -7.19 -0.08 -14.49
CA TYR A 206 -8.23 -0.25 -13.46
C TYR A 206 -9.03 1.02 -13.13
N ALA A 207 -8.63 2.20 -13.61
CA ALA A 207 -9.34 3.45 -13.35
C ALA A 207 -10.79 3.43 -13.88
N GLU A 208 -11.02 2.91 -15.10
CA GLU A 208 -12.37 2.78 -15.67
C GLU A 208 -13.25 1.78 -14.89
N GLN A 209 -12.63 0.91 -14.09
CA GLN A 209 -13.30 -0.03 -13.19
C GLN A 209 -13.52 0.58 -11.79
N GLY A 210 -13.22 1.86 -11.60
CA GLY A 210 -13.43 2.60 -10.35
C GLY A 210 -12.35 2.39 -9.29
N VAL A 211 -11.22 1.75 -9.61
CA VAL A 211 -10.13 1.54 -8.65
C VAL A 211 -9.04 2.60 -8.85
N HIS A 212 -8.74 3.34 -7.79
CA HIS A 212 -7.72 4.39 -7.80
C HIS A 212 -6.33 3.81 -7.53
N CYS A 213 -5.54 3.58 -8.58
CA CYS A 213 -4.12 3.28 -8.42
C CYS A 213 -3.31 4.59 -8.48
N GLY A 214 -2.60 4.96 -7.43
CA GLY A 214 -2.03 6.30 -7.32
C GLY A 214 -0.68 6.38 -6.62
N LEU A 215 0.11 7.40 -6.96
CA LEU A 215 1.42 7.69 -6.41
C LEU A 215 1.39 8.96 -5.54
N ILE A 216 1.92 8.87 -4.32
CA ILE A 216 2.17 10.00 -3.44
C ILE A 216 3.66 10.33 -3.54
N SER A 217 4.01 11.26 -4.43
CA SER A 217 5.40 11.60 -4.75
C SER A 217 5.95 12.64 -3.78
N VAL A 218 6.69 12.17 -2.77
CA VAL A 218 7.36 13.00 -1.76
C VAL A 218 8.72 13.44 -2.30
N GLN A 219 8.83 14.69 -2.72
CA GLN A 219 9.96 15.23 -3.47
C GLN A 219 10.96 15.96 -2.55
N GLY A 220 11.51 15.25 -1.57
CA GLY A 220 12.53 15.82 -0.67
C GLY A 220 12.74 15.01 0.59
N VAL A 221 13.41 15.61 1.56
CA VAL A 221 13.69 14.99 2.86
C VAL A 221 12.47 15.12 3.76
N VAL A 222 12.05 13.98 4.33
CA VAL A 222 10.97 13.96 5.33
C VAL A 222 11.54 14.39 6.68
N ASP A 223 11.00 15.49 7.23
CA ASP A 223 11.39 16.02 8.54
C ASP A 223 10.13 16.43 9.32
N PRO A 224 9.94 16.00 10.58
CA PRO A 224 8.79 16.38 11.40
C PRO A 224 8.54 17.89 11.53
N LYS A 225 9.56 18.73 11.35
CA LYS A 225 9.46 20.20 11.41
C LYS A 225 9.19 20.82 10.04
N ASN A 226 9.24 20.05 8.96
CA ASN A 226 9.00 20.55 7.61
C ASN A 226 7.52 20.92 7.42
N LYS A 227 7.24 22.05 6.79
CA LYS A 227 5.88 22.55 6.57
C LYS A 227 5.14 21.83 5.44
N VAL A 228 5.85 21.19 4.53
CA VAL A 228 5.30 20.50 3.35
C VAL A 228 5.58 19.00 3.41
N LEU A 229 6.79 18.63 3.82
CA LEU A 229 7.29 17.25 3.83
C LEU A 229 7.39 16.67 5.25
N SER A 230 6.59 17.16 6.20
CA SER A 230 6.44 16.45 7.47
C SER A 230 5.55 15.23 7.30
N PRO A 231 5.76 14.17 8.10
CA PRO A 231 4.90 12.99 8.12
C PRO A 231 3.40 13.28 8.18
N GLN A 232 3.01 14.24 9.03
CA GLN A 232 1.61 14.65 9.19
C GLN A 232 1.04 15.23 7.90
N VAL A 233 1.74 16.19 7.28
CA VAL A 233 1.26 16.82 6.04
C VAL A 233 1.24 15.80 4.91
N ILE A 234 2.25 14.93 4.80
CA ILE A 234 2.25 13.86 3.80
C ILE A 234 1.02 12.95 3.95
N ALA A 235 0.67 12.57 5.18
CA ALA A 235 -0.50 11.75 5.46
C ALA A 235 -1.82 12.44 5.09
N GLU A 236 -1.97 13.73 5.41
CA GLU A 236 -3.13 14.55 5.04
C GLU A 236 -3.27 14.65 3.52
N ARG A 237 -2.17 14.92 2.81
CA ARG A 237 -2.17 14.96 1.34
C ARG A 237 -2.49 13.60 0.71
N ALA A 238 -2.03 12.50 1.31
CA ALA A 238 -2.38 11.15 0.88
C ALA A 238 -3.88 10.86 1.08
N LEU A 239 -4.45 11.30 2.22
CA LEU A 239 -5.88 11.18 2.49
C LEU A 239 -6.71 11.99 1.49
N GLU A 240 -6.35 13.25 1.23
CA GLU A 240 -7.03 14.07 0.22
C GLU A 240 -6.96 13.44 -1.17
N PHE A 241 -5.80 12.89 -1.53
CA PHE A 241 -5.60 12.25 -2.82
C PHE A 241 -6.49 11.00 -2.96
N TRP A 242 -6.55 10.17 -1.92
CA TRP A 242 -7.49 9.05 -1.85
C TRP A 242 -8.96 9.50 -1.95
N GLN A 243 -9.33 10.57 -1.25
CA GLN A 243 -10.69 11.10 -1.27
C GLN A 243 -11.11 11.62 -2.66
N LYS A 244 -10.17 12.08 -3.50
CA LYS A 244 -10.47 12.41 -4.90
C LYS A 244 -10.71 11.17 -5.76
N GLY A 245 -10.22 10.00 -5.34
CA GLY A 245 -10.34 8.75 -6.09
C GLY A 245 -9.75 8.88 -7.50
N VAL A 246 -10.36 8.18 -8.45
CA VAL A 246 -9.91 8.18 -9.86
C VAL A 246 -9.83 9.59 -10.46
N GLU A 247 -10.72 10.51 -10.07
CA GLU A 247 -10.70 11.91 -10.55
C GLU A 247 -9.48 12.70 -10.07
N GLY A 248 -8.83 12.24 -8.99
CA GLY A 248 -7.58 12.81 -8.48
C GLY A 248 -6.37 12.57 -9.40
N GLY A 249 -6.51 11.71 -10.41
CA GLY A 249 -5.42 11.32 -11.30
C GLY A 249 -4.50 10.26 -10.68
N ALA A 250 -3.39 9.97 -11.37
CA ALA A 250 -2.50 8.87 -11.01
C ALA A 250 -1.35 9.29 -10.07
N GLU A 251 -1.11 10.58 -9.85
CA GLU A 251 0.03 11.07 -9.07
C GLU A 251 -0.26 12.43 -8.42
N VAL A 252 0.12 12.58 -7.16
CA VAL A 252 0.18 13.86 -6.45
C VAL A 252 1.63 14.14 -6.04
N ASN A 253 2.10 15.36 -6.32
CA ASN A 253 3.46 15.78 -5.99
C ASN A 253 3.45 16.66 -4.75
N LEU A 254 4.31 16.33 -3.78
CA LEU A 254 4.62 17.15 -2.63
C LEU A 254 6.05 17.62 -2.79
N VAL A 255 6.23 18.91 -3.06
CA VAL A 255 7.52 19.53 -3.32
C VAL A 255 7.59 20.85 -2.57
N GLU A 256 8.76 21.16 -2.01
CA GLU A 256 9.02 22.49 -1.45
C GLU A 256 9.24 23.47 -2.61
N GLU A 257 8.68 24.68 -2.50
CA GLU A 257 8.92 25.76 -3.46
C GLU A 257 10.37 26.26 -3.42
#